data_AF-A0A1H9RF54-F1
#
_entry.id   AF-A0A1H9RF54-F1
#
_cell.length_a   1.000
_cell.length_b   1.000
_cell.length_c   1.000
_cell.angle_alpha   90.00
_cell.angle_beta   90.00
_cell.angle_gamma   90.00
#
_symmetry.space_group_name_H-M   'P 1'
#
loop_
_entity.id
_entity.type
_entity.pdbx_description
1 polymer ?
#
loop_
_entity_poly.entity_id
_entity_poly.type
_entity_poly.pdbx_seq_one_letter_code
_entity_poly.pdbx_strand_id
1 'polypeptide(L)'
;MPITLDRLAQAIDSASLEAACWRQPHFTAHVLRSRAEGHPLCDFAYGTLDAVLELSEGKFSLRIRWEAEGQALVEHGWICREAPHLNGGGIFSGVAIHDENGAPLAADADELVGLAYEFFSYQDIESAITPVLPVRPDPEFAPGPDADLFRPWHGRRKRHGR
;
A
#
# COMPACT_ATOMS: atom_id res chain seq x y z
N MET A 1 -15.70 20.50 11.63
CA MET A 1 -16.25 21.22 10.46
C MET A 1 -15.92 20.40 9.23
N PRO A 2 -16.78 20.30 8.19
CA PRO A 2 -16.45 19.55 6.98
C PRO A 2 -15.24 20.17 6.27
N ILE A 3 -14.49 19.35 5.53
CA ILE A 3 -13.34 19.77 4.72
C ILE A 3 -13.63 19.51 3.24
N THR A 4 -13.12 20.36 2.35
CA THR A 4 -13.18 20.10 0.90
C THR A 4 -12.03 19.22 0.46
N LEU A 5 -12.22 18.46 -0.62
CA LEU A 5 -11.18 17.62 -1.23
C LEU A 5 -9.92 18.44 -1.54
N ASP A 6 -10.06 19.62 -2.14
CA ASP A 6 -8.92 20.49 -2.47
C ASP A 6 -8.09 20.89 -1.25
N ARG A 7 -8.75 21.22 -0.13
CA ARG A 7 -8.06 21.58 1.12
C ARG A 7 -7.35 20.38 1.72
N LEU A 8 -7.97 19.20 1.64
CA LEU A 8 -7.36 17.96 2.10
C LEU A 8 -6.14 17.61 1.24
N ALA A 9 -6.24 17.72 -0.09
CA ALA A 9 -5.13 17.49 -1.01
C ALA A 9 -3.97 18.47 -0.77
N GLN A 10 -4.26 19.75 -0.57
CA GLN A 10 -3.25 20.75 -0.20
C GLN A 10 -2.56 20.43 1.13
N ALA A 11 -3.28 19.88 2.12
CA ALA A 11 -2.70 19.50 3.41
C ALA A 11 -1.85 18.22 3.33
N ILE A 12 -2.13 17.36 2.35
CA ILE A 12 -1.42 16.10 2.07
C ILE A 12 -0.13 16.33 1.26
N ASP A 13 -0.04 17.42 0.50
CA ASP A 13 1.21 17.79 -0.19
C ASP A 13 2.38 17.99 0.80
N SER A 14 3.55 17.45 0.46
CA SER A 14 4.71 17.31 1.35
C SER A 14 5.21 18.65 1.91
N ALA A 15 5.14 19.73 1.12
CA ALA A 15 5.52 21.07 1.57
C ALA A 15 4.58 21.62 2.65
N SER A 16 3.29 21.24 2.60
CA SER A 16 2.29 21.62 3.59
C SER A 16 2.36 20.72 4.82
N LEU A 17 2.73 19.45 4.66
CA LEU A 17 2.82 18.48 5.76
C LEU A 17 3.92 18.83 6.75
N GLU A 18 5.09 19.26 6.28
CA GLU A 18 6.17 19.74 7.16
C GLU A 18 5.78 21.00 7.95
N ALA A 19 4.95 21.86 7.35
CA ALA A 19 4.45 23.08 7.99
C ALA A 19 3.27 22.82 8.94
N ALA A 20 2.42 21.81 8.64
CA ALA A 20 1.20 21.51 9.38
C ALA A 20 1.40 20.47 10.49
N CYS A 21 2.33 19.52 10.32
CA CYS A 21 2.54 18.41 11.25
C CYS A 21 3.75 18.67 12.15
N TRP A 22 3.52 18.69 13.47
CA TRP A 22 4.60 18.82 14.46
C TRP A 22 5.42 17.52 14.61
N ARG A 23 5.06 16.46 13.88
CA ARG A 23 5.68 15.13 13.88
C ARG A 23 5.68 14.56 12.47
N GLN A 24 6.73 13.82 12.12
CA GLN A 24 6.75 13.01 10.90
C GLN A 24 5.55 12.05 10.90
N PRO A 25 4.87 11.85 9.75
CA PRO A 25 3.76 10.91 9.67
C PRO A 25 4.26 9.50 10.03
N HIS A 26 3.55 8.84 10.95
CA HIS A 26 3.86 7.48 11.35
C HIS A 26 3.09 6.50 10.47
N PHE A 27 3.80 5.59 9.82
CA PHE A 27 3.21 4.56 8.97
C PHE A 27 3.10 3.24 9.70
N THR A 28 1.94 2.60 9.60
CA THR A 28 1.68 1.29 10.17
C THR A 28 1.32 0.31 9.07
N ALA A 29 2.18 -0.69 8.83
CA ALA A 29 1.90 -1.76 7.90
C ALA A 29 1.21 -2.93 8.60
N HIS A 30 0.13 -3.44 8.02
CA HIS A 30 -0.59 -4.60 8.51
C HIS A 30 -0.60 -5.70 7.44
N VAL A 31 -0.11 -6.89 7.80
CA VAL A 31 -0.21 -8.08 6.96
C VAL A 31 -1.59 -8.71 7.14
N LEU A 32 -2.35 -8.86 6.06
CA LEU A 32 -3.67 -9.49 6.09
C LEU A 32 -3.61 -10.96 5.72
N ARG A 33 -2.70 -11.31 4.83
CA ARG A 33 -2.41 -12.70 4.48
C ARG A 33 -0.98 -12.80 3.99
N SER A 34 -0.34 -13.92 4.31
CA SER A 34 0.97 -14.25 3.79
C SER A 34 1.18 -15.75 3.70
N ARG A 35 2.18 -16.13 2.91
CA ARG A 35 2.77 -17.46 2.80
C ARG A 35 4.25 -17.29 2.51
N ALA A 36 5.11 -17.98 3.27
CA ALA A 36 6.54 -17.99 3.08
C ALA A 36 7.06 -19.43 3.20
N GLU A 37 7.32 -20.05 2.06
CA GLU A 37 7.80 -21.43 1.90
C GLU A 37 9.20 -21.47 1.26
N GLY A 38 9.78 -20.32 0.92
CA GLY A 38 11.09 -20.22 0.30
C GLY A 38 11.06 -20.42 -1.22
N HIS A 39 9.88 -20.71 -1.78
CA HIS A 39 9.67 -20.86 -3.21
C HIS A 39 9.05 -19.58 -3.79
N PRO A 40 9.70 -18.90 -4.75
CA PRO A 40 9.28 -17.57 -5.21
C PRO A 40 7.88 -17.52 -5.85
N LEU A 41 7.41 -18.64 -6.42
CA LEU A 41 6.04 -18.73 -6.97
C LEU A 41 4.95 -19.00 -5.92
N CYS A 42 5.34 -19.40 -4.71
CA CYS A 42 4.43 -19.70 -3.60
C CYS A 42 4.45 -18.60 -2.54
N ASP A 43 5.55 -17.85 -2.46
CA ASP A 43 5.76 -16.79 -1.50
C ASP A 43 4.96 -15.54 -1.90
N PHE A 44 3.98 -15.18 -1.07
CA PHE A 44 3.20 -13.96 -1.23
C PHE A 44 2.88 -13.33 0.13
N ALA A 45 2.68 -12.02 0.14
CA ALA A 45 2.03 -11.31 1.24
C ALA A 45 1.21 -10.15 0.68
N TYR A 46 0.13 -9.77 1.37
CA TYR A 46 -0.58 -8.54 1.06
C TYR A 46 -1.25 -7.97 2.30
N GLY A 47 -1.53 -6.68 2.27
CA GLY A 47 -1.90 -5.96 3.48
C GLY A 47 -2.46 -4.57 3.26
N THR A 48 -2.53 -3.83 4.36
CA THR A 48 -2.77 -2.38 4.36
C THR A 48 -1.53 -1.65 4.85
N LEU A 49 -1.33 -0.44 4.35
CA LEU A 49 -0.42 0.54 4.92
C LEU A 49 -1.28 1.74 5.32
N ASP A 50 -1.22 2.08 6.59
CA ASP A 50 -2.03 3.11 7.20
C ASP A 50 -1.14 4.26 7.66
N ALA A 51 -1.57 5.49 7.38
CA ALA A 51 -1.00 6.71 7.92
C ALA A 51 -2.09 7.53 8.61
N VAL A 52 -1.68 8.27 9.64
CA VAL A 52 -2.58 9.13 10.39
C VAL A 52 -2.13 10.58 10.22
N LEU A 53 -3.05 11.42 9.76
CA LEU A 53 -2.90 12.86 9.64
C LEU A 53 -3.84 13.55 10.63
N GLU A 54 -3.31 14.43 11.46
CA GLU A 54 -4.10 15.26 12.38
C GLU A 54 -4.13 16.70 11.84
N LEU A 55 -5.31 17.11 11.36
CA LEU A 55 -5.57 18.47 10.87
C LEU A 55 -6.47 19.22 11.86
N SER A 56 -6.61 20.53 11.65
CA SER A 56 -7.49 21.37 12.48
C SER A 56 -8.96 20.94 12.43
N GLU A 57 -9.37 20.35 11.31
CA GLU A 57 -10.72 19.84 11.06
C GLU A 57 -10.98 18.52 11.78
N GLY A 58 -9.95 17.68 11.95
CA GLY A 58 -10.06 16.37 12.58
C GLY A 58 -8.91 15.42 12.22
N LYS A 59 -9.09 14.15 12.59
CA LYS A 59 -8.16 13.06 12.30
C LYS A 59 -8.54 12.33 11.01
N PHE A 60 -7.58 12.17 10.12
CA PHE A 60 -7.71 11.48 8.84
C PHE A 60 -6.79 10.26 8.83
N SER A 61 -7.34 9.11 8.48
CA SER A 61 -6.57 7.87 8.29
C SER A 61 -6.48 7.60 6.81
N LEU A 62 -5.28 7.72 6.25
CA LEU A 62 -4.99 7.41 4.86
C LEU A 62 -4.60 5.93 4.80
N ARG A 63 -5.22 5.16 3.92
CA ARG A 63 -4.95 3.73 3.78
C ARG A 63 -4.72 3.39 2.33
N ILE A 64 -3.62 2.68 2.08
CA ILE A 64 -3.37 2.03 0.80
C ILE A 64 -3.31 0.51 0.96
N ARG A 65 -3.48 -0.19 -0.15
CA ARG A 65 -3.25 -1.62 -0.28
C ARG A 65 -1.88 -1.88 -0.87
N TRP A 66 -1.22 -2.90 -0.37
CA TRP A 66 0.07 -3.35 -0.87
C TRP A 66 0.11 -4.88 -1.03
N GLU A 67 1.00 -5.33 -1.90
CA GLU A 67 1.34 -6.73 -2.10
C GLU A 67 2.86 -6.91 -2.13
N ALA A 68 3.31 -8.12 -1.80
CA ALA A 68 4.69 -8.51 -1.88
C ALA A 68 4.82 -9.92 -2.44
N GLU A 69 5.80 -10.11 -3.33
CA GLU A 69 6.14 -11.39 -3.94
C GLU A 69 7.54 -11.83 -3.52
N GLY A 70 7.76 -13.13 -3.32
CA GLY A 70 9.09 -13.66 -3.06
C GLY A 70 9.98 -13.54 -4.30
N GLN A 71 11.23 -13.11 -4.10
CA GLN A 71 12.23 -13.06 -5.17
C GLN A 71 12.82 -14.44 -5.48
N ALA A 72 13.33 -14.61 -6.71
CA ALA A 72 13.92 -15.86 -7.19
C ALA A 72 14.94 -16.47 -6.21
N LEU A 73 15.78 -15.62 -5.62
CA LEU A 73 16.74 -15.97 -4.58
C LEU A 73 16.20 -15.53 -3.21
N VAL A 74 16.35 -16.38 -2.19
CA VAL A 74 15.82 -16.12 -0.83
C VAL A 74 16.51 -14.92 -0.19
N GLU A 75 17.81 -14.76 -0.42
CA GLU A 75 18.63 -13.64 0.06
C GLU A 75 18.20 -12.28 -0.50
N HIS A 76 17.50 -12.26 -1.64
CA HIS A 76 16.92 -11.03 -2.18
C HIS A 76 15.58 -10.67 -1.52
N GLY A 77 15.03 -11.53 -0.66
CA GLY A 77 13.85 -11.24 0.13
C GLY A 77 12.58 -11.10 -0.69
N TRP A 78 11.90 -9.98 -0.52
CA TRP A 78 10.58 -9.68 -1.10
C TRP A 78 10.65 -8.51 -2.08
N ILE A 79 9.70 -8.44 -3.02
CA ILE A 79 9.44 -7.23 -3.81
C ILE A 79 8.10 -6.68 -3.34
N CYS A 80 8.11 -5.49 -2.75
CA CYS A 80 6.90 -4.81 -2.27
C CYS A 80 6.36 -3.84 -3.32
N ARG A 81 5.03 -3.75 -3.45
CA ARG A 81 4.36 -2.84 -4.39
C ARG A 81 3.02 -2.38 -3.87
N GLU A 82 2.57 -1.25 -4.37
CA GLU A 82 1.18 -0.83 -4.28
C GLU A 82 0.26 -1.81 -5.01
N ALA A 83 -0.93 -2.02 -4.46
CA ALA A 83 -1.94 -2.92 -5.01
C ALA A 83 -3.31 -2.20 -5.13
N PRO A 84 -3.43 -1.12 -5.93
CA PRO A 84 -4.67 -0.33 -6.06
C PRO A 84 -5.84 -1.13 -6.65
N HIS A 85 -5.57 -2.29 -7.24
CA HIS A 85 -6.58 -3.23 -7.70
C HIS A 85 -7.27 -4.01 -6.56
N LEU A 86 -6.77 -3.92 -5.33
CA LEU A 86 -7.38 -4.50 -4.14
C LEU A 86 -8.30 -3.47 -3.47
N ASN A 87 -9.46 -3.92 -3.01
CA ASN A 87 -10.40 -3.06 -2.29
C ASN A 87 -9.91 -2.73 -0.88
N GLY A 88 -10.38 -1.59 -0.36
CA GLY A 88 -10.17 -1.16 1.03
C GLY A 88 -9.03 -0.15 1.22
N GLY A 89 -8.55 0.48 0.16
CA GLY A 89 -7.83 1.76 0.23
C GLY A 89 -8.80 2.95 0.37
N GLY A 90 -8.28 4.13 0.69
CA GLY A 90 -9.07 5.35 0.80
C GLY A 90 -8.66 6.24 1.96
N ILE A 91 -9.49 7.26 2.24
CA ILE A 91 -9.29 8.20 3.35
C ILE A 91 -10.49 8.15 4.30
N PHE A 92 -10.23 7.76 5.54
CA PHE A 92 -11.24 7.59 6.58
C PHE A 92 -11.18 8.73 7.58
N SER A 93 -12.32 9.34 7.89
CA SER A 93 -12.41 10.43 8.85
C SER A 93 -13.76 10.41 9.56
N GLY A 94 -13.79 10.95 10.79
CA GLY A 94 -15.04 11.27 11.48
C GLY A 94 -15.70 12.56 10.95
N VAL A 95 -15.04 13.25 10.03
CA VAL A 95 -15.47 14.49 9.40
C VAL A 95 -15.82 14.22 7.95
N ALA A 96 -16.92 14.80 7.46
CA ALA A 96 -17.28 14.70 6.06
C ALA A 96 -16.26 15.42 5.16
N ILE A 97 -15.82 14.73 4.12
CA ILE A 97 -14.99 15.27 3.04
C ILE A 97 -15.93 15.53 1.86
N HIS A 98 -15.95 16.75 1.34
CA HIS A 98 -16.83 17.12 0.24
C HIS A 98 -16.05 17.31 -1.07
N ASP A 99 -16.66 16.95 -2.19
CA ASP A 99 -16.16 17.26 -3.53
C ASP A 99 -16.28 18.76 -3.86
N GLU A 100 -15.87 19.13 -5.07
CA GLU A 100 -15.97 20.49 -5.61
C GLU A 100 -17.41 21.01 -5.75
N ASN A 101 -18.41 20.11 -5.80
CA ASN A 101 -19.84 20.45 -5.85
C ASN A 101 -20.47 20.52 -4.46
N GLY A 102 -19.72 20.24 -3.38
CA GLY A 102 -20.19 20.21 -2.01
C GLY A 102 -20.91 18.91 -1.61
N ALA A 103 -20.85 17.87 -2.44
CA ALA A 103 -21.40 16.56 -2.13
C ALA A 103 -20.41 15.74 -1.27
N PRO A 104 -20.86 14.98 -0.26
CA PRO A 104 -19.98 14.18 0.56
C PRO A 104 -19.43 12.99 -0.21
N LEU A 105 -18.10 12.80 -0.13
CA LEU A 105 -17.39 11.66 -0.70
C LEU A 105 -17.39 10.50 0.29
N ALA A 106 -17.61 9.28 -0.24
CA ALA A 106 -17.36 8.06 0.52
C ALA A 106 -15.84 7.85 0.66
N ALA A 107 -15.41 7.21 1.74
CA ALA A 107 -13.98 7.01 2.03
C ALA A 107 -13.23 6.26 0.93
N ASP A 108 -13.93 5.39 0.19
CA ASP A 108 -13.46 4.57 -0.91
C ASP A 108 -13.80 5.16 -2.30
N ALA A 109 -14.22 6.42 -2.36
CA ALA A 109 -14.37 7.14 -3.64
C ALA A 109 -13.02 7.24 -4.35
N ASP A 110 -13.03 7.13 -5.68
CA ASP A 110 -11.83 7.06 -6.51
C ASP A 110 -10.88 8.25 -6.26
N GLU A 111 -11.41 9.44 -5.99
CA GLU A 111 -10.65 10.64 -5.68
C GLU A 111 -9.87 10.52 -4.36
N LEU A 112 -10.49 9.97 -3.32
CA LEU A 112 -9.84 9.76 -2.03
C LEU A 112 -8.88 8.58 -2.05
N VAL A 113 -9.19 7.55 -2.83
CA VAL A 113 -8.27 6.43 -3.07
C VAL A 113 -7.02 6.95 -3.77
N GLY A 114 -7.16 7.67 -4.88
CA GLY A 114 -6.05 8.27 -5.62
C GLY A 114 -5.17 9.14 -4.72
N LEU A 115 -5.80 10.04 -3.95
CA LEU A 115 -5.10 10.92 -3.03
C LEU A 115 -4.36 10.18 -1.91
N ALA A 116 -4.93 9.08 -1.39
CA ALA A 116 -4.25 8.24 -0.41
C ALA A 116 -2.99 7.58 -0.98
N TYR A 117 -3.01 7.16 -2.26
CA TYR A 117 -1.84 6.59 -2.94
C TYR A 117 -0.76 7.63 -3.22
N GLU A 118 -1.13 8.83 -3.67
CA GLU A 118 -0.19 9.91 -3.96
C GLU A 118 0.58 10.38 -2.72
N PHE A 119 0.03 10.19 -1.52
CA PHE A 119 0.66 10.56 -0.27
C PHE A 119 1.90 9.72 0.07
N PHE A 120 1.90 8.42 -0.25
CA PHE A 120 3.01 7.54 0.12
C PHE A 120 4.09 7.56 -0.95
N SER A 121 5.35 7.80 -0.57
CA SER A 121 6.46 7.55 -1.50
C SER A 121 6.78 6.05 -1.55
N TYR A 122 7.35 5.59 -2.67
CA TYR A 122 7.84 4.20 -2.79
C TYR A 122 8.81 3.81 -1.66
N GLN A 123 9.64 4.76 -1.19
CA GLN A 123 10.60 4.53 -0.12
C GLN A 123 9.90 4.35 1.24
N ASP A 124 8.83 5.12 1.50
CA ASP A 124 8.00 4.98 2.70
C ASP A 124 7.30 3.62 2.74
N ILE A 125 6.76 3.21 1.59
CA ILE A 125 6.09 1.93 1.40
C ILE A 125 7.05 0.78 1.70
N GLU A 126 8.21 0.77 1.05
CA GLU A 126 9.20 -0.29 1.22
C GLU A 126 9.74 -0.34 2.65
N SER A 127 10.08 0.81 3.25
CA SER A 127 10.64 0.87 4.60
C SER A 127 9.64 0.48 5.69
N ALA A 128 8.34 0.75 5.50
CA ALA A 128 7.30 0.36 6.45
C ALA A 128 6.86 -1.09 6.29
N ILE A 129 6.83 -1.63 5.07
CA ILE A 129 6.34 -2.99 4.79
C ILE A 129 7.42 -4.04 5.05
N THR A 130 8.66 -3.82 4.59
CA THR A 130 9.73 -4.82 4.68
C THR A 130 9.92 -5.41 6.09
N PRO A 131 9.88 -4.63 7.18
CA PRO A 131 10.04 -5.16 8.53
C PRO A 131 8.90 -6.06 9.02
N VAL A 132 7.69 -5.97 8.43
CA VAL A 132 6.53 -6.78 8.84
C VAL A 132 6.36 -8.04 7.99
N LEU A 133 7.16 -8.21 6.94
CA LEU A 133 7.11 -9.39 6.09
C LEU A 133 7.72 -10.61 6.79
N PRO A 134 7.15 -11.81 6.59
CA PRO A 134 7.72 -13.02 7.14
C PRO A 134 9.09 -13.30 6.54
N VAL A 135 9.99 -13.83 7.36
CA VAL A 135 11.29 -14.33 6.89
C VAL A 135 11.03 -15.52 5.97
N ARG A 136 11.64 -15.49 4.78
CA ARG A 136 11.56 -16.58 3.82
C ARG A 136 12.52 -17.69 4.24
N PRO A 137 12.05 -18.93 4.43
CA PRO A 137 12.95 -20.04 4.76
C PRO A 137 13.82 -20.39 3.56
N ASP A 138 14.97 -21.01 3.81
CA ASP A 138 15.73 -21.66 2.75
C ASP A 138 14.86 -22.75 2.11
N PRO A 139 14.86 -22.88 0.78
CA PRO A 139 14.02 -23.88 0.12
C PRO A 139 14.49 -25.28 0.52
N GLU A 140 13.57 -26.10 1.05
CA GLU A 140 13.86 -27.51 1.39
C GLU A 140 14.21 -28.37 0.16
N PHE A 141 13.92 -27.85 -1.04
CA PHE A 141 14.21 -28.48 -2.32
C PHE A 141 15.15 -27.61 -3.15
N ALA A 142 16.20 -28.23 -3.70
CA ALA A 142 17.08 -27.59 -4.67
C ALA A 142 16.23 -26.96 -5.79
N PRO A 143 16.61 -25.78 -6.33
CA PRO A 143 15.86 -25.12 -7.39
C PRO A 143 15.65 -26.12 -8.53
N GLY A 144 14.44 -26.64 -8.65
CA GLY A 144 14.04 -27.44 -9.78
C GLY A 144 14.05 -26.58 -11.04
N PRO A 145 13.87 -27.17 -12.23
CA PRO A 145 13.83 -26.44 -13.50
C PRO A 145 12.77 -25.31 -13.56
N ASP A 146 11.85 -25.25 -12.59
CA ASP A 146 10.86 -24.17 -12.44
C ASP A 146 11.40 -22.88 -11.79
N ALA A 147 12.52 -22.94 -11.07
CA ALA A 147 13.18 -21.74 -10.53
C ALA A 147 13.78 -20.88 -11.65
N ASP A 148 14.30 -21.53 -12.71
CA ASP A 148 14.79 -20.87 -13.94
C ASP A 148 13.65 -20.25 -14.77
N LEU A 149 12.39 -20.62 -14.47
CA LEU A 149 11.19 -20.07 -15.10
C LEU A 149 10.56 -18.93 -14.29
N PHE A 150 11.23 -18.43 -13.24
CA PHE A 150 10.73 -17.27 -12.48
C PHE A 150 10.51 -16.09 -13.43
N ARG A 151 9.24 -15.87 -13.73
CA ARG A 151 8.73 -14.62 -14.27
C ARG A 151 7.89 -14.04 -13.16
N PRO A 152 8.17 -12.79 -12.72
CA PRO A 152 7.24 -12.04 -11.88
C PRO A 152 5.84 -12.19 -12.45
N TRP A 153 4.81 -12.24 -11.61
CA TRP A 153 3.46 -12.59 -12.04
C TRP A 153 2.96 -11.71 -13.20
N HIS A 154 3.44 -10.48 -13.26
CA HIS A 154 3.18 -9.47 -14.30
C HIS A 154 3.82 -9.76 -15.68
N GLY A 155 4.73 -10.73 -15.78
CA GLY A 155 5.27 -11.26 -17.04
C GLY A 155 4.45 -12.42 -17.63
N ARG A 156 3.49 -12.98 -16.87
CA ARG A 156 2.54 -13.97 -17.39
C ARG A 156 1.43 -13.24 -18.14
N ARG A 157 1.59 -13.09 -19.46
CA ARG A 157 0.45 -12.78 -20.36
C ARG A 157 -0.70 -13.69 -19.97
N LYS A 158 -1.86 -13.11 -19.61
CA LYS A 158 -3.12 -13.83 -19.46
C LYS A 158 -3.30 -14.67 -20.72
N ARG A 159 -3.10 -16.00 -20.63
CA ARG A 159 -3.61 -16.90 -21.66
C ARG A 159 -5.12 -16.80 -21.56
N HIS A 160 -5.72 -15.96 -22.41
CA HIS A 160 -7.13 -16.07 -22.72
C HIS A 160 -7.33 -17.48 -23.31
N GLY A 161 -7.85 -18.39 -22.49
CA GLY A 161 -8.40 -19.64 -22.96
C GLY A 161 -9.65 -19.34 -23.79
N ARG A 162 -9.67 -19.88 -25.01
CA ARG A 162 -10.92 -20.29 -25.66
C ARG A 162 -11.15 -21.74 -25.30
#